data_AF-A0A3M6YU90-F1
#
_entry.id   AF-A0A3M6YU90-F1
#
_cell.length_a   1.000
_cell.length_b   1.000
_cell.length_c   1.000
_cell.angle_alpha   90.00
_cell.angle_beta   90.00
_cell.angle_gamma   90.00
#
_symmetry.space_group_name_H-M   'P 1'
#
loop_
_entity.id
_entity.type
_entity.pdbx_description
1 polymer ?
#
loop_
_entity_poly.entity_id
_entity_poly.type
_entity_poly.pdbx_seq_one_letter_code
_entity_poly.pdbx_strand_id
1 'polypeptide(L)'
;MRYRIRIKNRRRKYLELHPEYFHGTNLEHADPLSYDRLIRQFQTSAEREQEGRERGYTGKMEADLLRSEAKLEALRHQHSQPRGSANPQTEQDDGGRSSGNGDKNSVSPEMVYHRAPDGSIIAVEADAEERAQNREEGVQRWREMMSQRFLRGEDEEFDYVGLVDGEEGYDDLDEERRQGLEDWLEREEEAEFVGATGSPRGETGIQDF
;
A
#
# COMPACT_ATOMS: atom_id res chain seq x y z
N MET A 1 2.78 17.68 -10.72
CA MET A 1 3.54 16.96 -9.68
C MET A 1 2.97 17.20 -8.27
N ARG A 2 2.90 18.46 -7.79
CA ARG A 2 2.48 18.80 -6.41
C ARG A 2 1.08 18.31 -6.00
N TYR A 3 0.11 18.32 -6.91
CA TYR A 3 -1.25 17.83 -6.63
C TYR A 3 -1.32 16.32 -6.30
N ARG A 4 -0.54 15.49 -7.01
CA ARG A 4 -0.48 14.04 -6.76
C ARG A 4 0.17 13.70 -5.41
N ILE A 5 1.13 14.53 -4.96
CA ILE A 5 1.80 14.36 -3.67
C ILE A 5 0.82 14.70 -2.54
N ARG A 6 0.07 15.81 -2.65
CA ARG A 6 -0.96 16.19 -1.67
C ARG A 6 -2.01 15.10 -1.49
N ILE A 7 -2.56 14.57 -2.59
CA ILE A 7 -3.52 13.46 -2.53
C ILE A 7 -2.95 12.25 -1.76
N LYS A 8 -1.71 11.84 -2.08
CA LYS A 8 -1.08 10.72 -1.38
C LYS A 8 -0.86 11.00 0.10
N ASN A 9 -0.50 12.22 0.47
CA ASN A 9 -0.32 12.62 1.87
C ASN A 9 -1.66 12.58 2.62
N ARG A 10 -2.72 13.16 2.05
CA ARG A 10 -4.08 13.11 2.63
C ARG A 10 -4.55 11.67 2.84
N ARG A 11 -4.38 10.82 1.83
CA ARG A 11 -4.73 9.39 1.93
C ARG A 11 -3.90 8.63 2.94
N ARG A 12 -2.60 8.94 3.04
CA ARG A 12 -1.74 8.37 4.09
C ARG A 12 -2.22 8.78 5.48
N LYS A 13 -2.55 10.06 5.66
CA LYS A 13 -3.08 10.59 6.92
C LYS A 13 -4.41 9.96 7.30
N TYR A 14 -5.28 9.74 6.32
CA TYR A 14 -6.53 9.00 6.51
C TYR A 14 -6.25 7.60 7.07
N LEU A 15 -5.33 6.83 6.47
CA LEU A 15 -5.01 5.48 6.96
C LEU A 15 -4.42 5.48 8.38
N GLU A 16 -3.66 6.52 8.76
CA GLU A 16 -3.12 6.66 10.12
C GLU A 16 -4.23 6.92 11.16
N LEU A 17 -5.26 7.68 10.77
CA LEU A 17 -6.39 8.03 11.63
C LEU A 17 -7.48 6.95 11.64
N HIS A 18 -7.53 6.11 10.61
CA HIS A 18 -8.59 5.10 10.40
C HIS A 18 -8.03 3.66 10.37
N PRO A 19 -7.53 3.13 11.51
CA PRO A 19 -7.04 1.75 11.59
C PRO A 19 -8.14 0.70 11.33
N GLU A 20 -9.41 1.07 11.41
CA GLU A 20 -10.56 0.23 11.07
C GLU A 20 -10.57 -0.20 9.61
N TYR A 21 -9.95 0.57 8.71
CA TYR A 21 -9.85 0.24 7.28
C TYR A 21 -9.33 -1.19 7.08
N PHE A 22 -8.28 -1.58 7.81
CA PHE A 22 -7.65 -2.91 7.68
C PHE A 22 -8.47 -4.09 8.22
N HIS A 23 -9.57 -3.82 8.93
CA HIS A 23 -10.42 -4.84 9.54
C HIS A 23 -11.71 -5.09 8.76
N GLY A 24 -11.97 -4.33 7.69
CA GLY A 24 -13.17 -4.48 6.87
C GLY A 24 -13.17 -5.78 6.07
N THR A 25 -14.34 -6.44 5.99
CA THR A 25 -14.58 -7.61 5.14
C THR A 25 -14.38 -7.29 3.66
N ASN A 26 -14.59 -6.03 3.27
CA ASN A 26 -14.45 -5.59 1.87
C ASN A 26 -13.02 -5.76 1.36
N LEU A 27 -12.01 -5.68 2.23
CA LEU A 27 -10.62 -5.89 1.83
C LEU A 27 -10.33 -7.34 1.41
N GLU A 28 -11.02 -8.33 2.00
CA GLU A 28 -10.90 -9.72 1.56
C GLU A 28 -11.42 -9.90 0.14
N HIS A 29 -12.51 -9.21 -0.21
CA HIS A 29 -13.08 -9.27 -1.56
C HIS A 29 -12.20 -8.57 -2.59
N ALA A 30 -11.46 -7.56 -2.13
CA ALA A 30 -10.60 -6.73 -2.94
C ALA A 30 -9.42 -7.53 -3.52
N ASP A 31 -8.77 -8.40 -2.74
CA ASP A 31 -7.78 -9.36 -3.21
C ASP A 31 -7.90 -10.70 -2.43
N PRO A 32 -8.75 -11.62 -2.92
CA PRO A 32 -9.03 -12.87 -2.22
C PRO A 32 -7.83 -13.80 -2.12
N LEU A 33 -6.87 -13.70 -3.05
CA LEU A 33 -5.69 -14.58 -3.10
C LEU A 33 -4.63 -14.15 -2.11
N SER A 34 -4.36 -12.84 -2.06
CA SER A 34 -3.44 -12.27 -1.08
C SER A 34 -3.97 -12.43 0.35
N TYR A 35 -5.29 -12.34 0.57
CA TYR A 35 -5.89 -12.60 1.89
C TYR A 35 -5.73 -14.06 2.33
N ASP A 36 -5.99 -15.02 1.43
CA ASP A 36 -5.84 -16.45 1.70
C ASP A 36 -4.40 -16.79 2.14
N ARG A 37 -3.43 -16.22 1.42
CA ARG A 37 -2.01 -16.41 1.69
C ARG A 37 -1.56 -15.66 2.93
N LEU A 38 -1.78 -14.36 3.04
CA LEU A 38 -1.14 -13.56 4.09
C LEU A 38 -1.84 -13.65 5.45
N ILE A 39 -3.16 -13.91 5.46
CA ILE A 39 -3.97 -13.92 6.68
C ILE A 39 -4.45 -15.33 6.99
N ARG A 40 -5.23 -15.95 6.07
CA ARG A 40 -5.95 -17.19 6.34
C ARG A 40 -5.03 -18.40 6.59
N GLN A 41 -3.85 -18.44 5.98
CA GLN A 41 -2.87 -19.53 6.20
C GLN A 41 -2.42 -19.61 7.67
N PHE A 42 -2.36 -18.47 8.38
CA PHE A 42 -1.93 -18.38 9.78
C PHE A 42 -3.07 -18.41 10.79
N GLN A 43 -4.33 -18.35 10.34
CA GLN A 43 -5.48 -18.50 11.20
C GLN A 43 -5.60 -19.94 11.70
N THR A 44 -5.82 -20.09 13.00
CA THR A 44 -6.11 -21.38 13.60
C THR A 44 -7.50 -21.89 13.19
N SER A 45 -7.74 -23.19 13.29
CA SER A 45 -9.06 -23.77 13.02
C SER A 45 -10.16 -23.15 13.90
N ALA A 46 -9.84 -22.81 15.16
CA ALA A 46 -10.76 -22.16 16.07
C ALA A 46 -11.12 -20.73 15.63
N GLU A 47 -10.15 -19.94 15.18
CA GLU A 47 -10.40 -18.59 14.65
C GLU A 47 -11.24 -18.63 13.38
N ARG A 48 -10.96 -19.55 12.45
CA ARG A 48 -11.78 -19.73 11.22
C ARG A 48 -13.21 -20.16 11.52
N GLU A 49 -13.40 -21.02 12.53
CA GLU A 49 -14.73 -21.40 12.96
C GLU A 49 -15.48 -20.21 13.57
N GLN A 50 -14.83 -19.39 14.37
CA GLN A 50 -15.42 -18.21 14.98
C GLN A 50 -15.79 -17.16 13.93
N GLU A 51 -14.85 -16.77 13.08
CA GLU A 51 -15.08 -15.86 11.95
C GLU A 51 -16.21 -16.40 11.05
N GLY A 52 -16.19 -17.71 10.83
CA GLY A 52 -17.23 -18.39 10.09
C GLY A 52 -18.60 -18.42 10.77
N ARG A 53 -18.66 -18.37 12.10
CA ARG A 53 -19.93 -18.25 12.85
C ARG A 53 -20.43 -16.81 12.78
N GLU A 54 -19.53 -15.83 12.86
CA GLU A 54 -19.85 -14.40 12.75
C GLU A 54 -20.38 -14.05 11.36
N ARG A 55 -19.78 -14.61 10.29
CA ARG A 55 -20.20 -14.41 8.89
C ARG A 55 -21.42 -15.23 8.48
N GLY A 56 -21.74 -16.27 9.24
CA GLY A 56 -22.78 -17.23 8.90
C GLY A 56 -22.46 -18.08 7.66
N TYR A 57 -23.44 -18.89 7.24
CA TYR A 57 -23.27 -19.81 6.11
C TYR A 57 -23.13 -19.09 4.76
N THR A 58 -23.91 -18.03 4.54
CA THR A 58 -23.89 -17.24 3.30
C THR A 58 -22.54 -16.58 3.08
N GLY A 59 -21.98 -15.91 4.09
CA GLY A 59 -20.68 -15.25 3.96
C GLY A 59 -19.53 -16.24 3.74
N LYS A 60 -19.59 -17.43 4.34
CA LYS A 60 -18.62 -18.51 4.02
C LYS A 60 -18.66 -18.91 2.56
N MET A 61 -19.86 -19.12 2.03
CA MET A 61 -20.05 -19.53 0.64
C MET A 61 -19.58 -18.44 -0.34
N GLU A 62 -19.90 -17.18 -0.06
CA GLU A 62 -19.45 -16.04 -0.85
C GLU A 62 -17.91 -15.95 -0.90
N ALA A 63 -17.26 -16.04 0.26
CA ALA A 63 -15.80 -16.00 0.34
C ALA A 63 -15.14 -17.20 -0.38
N ASP A 64 -15.72 -18.41 -0.27
CA ASP A 64 -15.25 -19.59 -1.00
C ASP A 64 -15.42 -19.44 -2.51
N LEU A 65 -16.54 -18.89 -2.97
CA LEU A 65 -16.81 -18.62 -4.39
C LEU A 65 -15.80 -17.62 -4.96
N LEU A 66 -15.62 -16.47 -4.30
CA LEU A 66 -14.68 -15.43 -4.73
C LEU A 66 -13.25 -15.95 -4.82
N ARG A 67 -12.80 -16.73 -3.83
CA ARG A 67 -11.48 -17.38 -3.88
C ARG A 67 -11.37 -18.36 -5.04
N SER A 68 -12.41 -19.17 -5.29
CA SER A 68 -12.39 -20.15 -6.37
C SER A 68 -12.35 -19.47 -7.75
N GLU A 69 -13.10 -18.36 -7.92
CA GLU A 69 -13.11 -17.56 -9.14
C GLU A 69 -11.77 -16.88 -9.38
N ALA A 70 -11.19 -16.25 -8.36
CA ALA A 70 -9.88 -15.62 -8.45
C ALA A 70 -8.78 -16.63 -8.81
N LYS A 71 -8.83 -17.85 -8.25
CA LYS A 71 -7.91 -18.94 -8.61
C LYS A 71 -8.05 -19.38 -10.06
N LEU A 72 -9.28 -19.48 -10.58
CA LEU A 72 -9.55 -19.82 -11.97
C LEU A 72 -9.07 -18.73 -12.93
N GLU A 73 -9.29 -17.47 -12.59
CA GLU A 73 -8.88 -16.34 -13.42
C GLU A 73 -7.35 -16.20 -13.44
N ALA A 74 -6.67 -16.42 -12.30
CA ALA A 74 -5.21 -16.45 -12.24
C ALA A 74 -4.62 -17.59 -13.09
N LEU A 75 -5.23 -18.78 -13.06
CA LEU A 75 -4.86 -19.89 -13.96
C LEU A 75 -4.99 -19.51 -15.44
N ARG A 76 -6.10 -18.85 -15.80
CA ARG A 76 -6.34 -18.41 -17.18
C ARG A 76 -5.29 -17.40 -17.64
N HIS A 77 -4.97 -16.42 -16.80
CA HIS A 77 -3.95 -15.42 -17.10
C HIS A 77 -2.57 -16.08 -17.30
N GLN A 78 -2.19 -17.06 -16.47
CA GLN A 78 -0.93 -17.80 -16.62
C GLN A 78 -0.80 -18.55 -17.94
N HIS A 79 -1.90 -19.13 -18.43
CA HIS A 79 -1.93 -19.78 -19.74
C HIS A 79 -1.91 -18.78 -20.91
N SER A 80 -2.40 -17.57 -20.70
CA SER A 80 -2.43 -16.51 -21.71
C SER A 80 -1.11 -15.73 -21.82
N GLN A 81 -0.27 -15.75 -20.78
CA GLN A 81 1.10 -15.26 -20.86
C GLN A 81 1.91 -16.26 -21.70
N PRO A 82 2.38 -15.92 -22.92
CA PRO A 82 3.27 -16.80 -23.63
C PRO A 82 4.53 -16.94 -22.80
N ARG A 83 4.75 -18.13 -22.22
CA ARG A 83 6.07 -18.48 -21.69
C ARG A 83 7.05 -18.27 -22.82
N GLY A 84 7.91 -17.26 -22.69
CA GLY A 84 8.99 -16.99 -23.62
C GLY A 84 9.80 -18.27 -23.80
N SER A 85 9.51 -18.98 -24.89
CA SER A 85 10.28 -20.15 -25.27
C SER A 85 11.64 -19.63 -25.72
N ALA A 86 12.68 -20.01 -24.98
CA ALA A 86 14.06 -19.72 -25.32
C ALA A 86 14.41 -20.22 -26.74
N ASN A 87 15.23 -19.45 -27.47
CA ASN A 87 16.26 -20.02 -28.33
C ASN A 87 17.44 -19.04 -28.49
N PRO A 88 18.71 -19.51 -28.56
CA PRO A 88 19.91 -18.68 -28.60
C PRO A 88 20.36 -18.36 -30.05
N GLN A 89 21.11 -17.26 -30.19
CA GLN A 89 21.79 -16.74 -31.40
C GLN A 89 20.88 -16.24 -32.54
N THR A 90 20.93 -14.96 -32.85
CA THR A 90 21.60 -14.37 -34.04
C THR A 90 21.54 -12.84 -33.96
N GLU A 91 22.57 -12.19 -34.49
CA GLU A 91 22.91 -10.78 -34.41
C GLU A 91 21.98 -9.79 -35.17
N GLN A 92 22.09 -8.52 -34.74
CA GLN A 92 21.98 -7.27 -35.53
C GLN A 92 20.60 -6.79 -36.07
N ASP A 93 20.22 -5.63 -35.52
CA ASP A 93 19.79 -4.39 -36.21
C ASP A 93 18.33 -3.88 -36.09
N ASP A 94 18.30 -2.57 -35.88
CA ASP A 94 17.31 -1.50 -36.11
C ASP A 94 15.92 -1.43 -35.42
N GLY A 95 15.74 -0.27 -34.76
CA GLY A 95 14.59 0.62 -34.98
C GLY A 95 13.19 0.20 -34.54
N GLY A 96 12.75 0.64 -33.35
CA GLY A 96 11.33 0.63 -33.03
C GLY A 96 10.95 1.08 -31.62
N ARG A 97 10.69 2.38 -31.44
CA ARG A 97 10.03 2.93 -30.24
C ARG A 97 8.65 2.28 -30.06
N SER A 98 8.47 1.56 -28.96
CA SER A 98 7.15 1.32 -28.38
C SER A 98 7.17 1.78 -26.92
N SER A 99 6.44 2.85 -26.66
CA SER A 99 6.21 3.41 -25.34
C SER A 99 5.18 2.52 -24.65
N GLY A 100 5.67 1.62 -23.81
CA GLY A 100 4.86 0.81 -22.90
C GLY A 100 5.46 0.93 -21.52
N ASN A 101 5.20 2.06 -20.84
CA ASN A 101 5.47 2.19 -19.41
C ASN A 101 4.44 1.35 -18.65
N GLY A 102 4.61 0.04 -18.66
CA GLY A 102 4.08 -0.83 -17.64
C GLY A 102 4.97 -0.69 -16.42
N ASP A 103 4.50 0.06 -15.41
CA ASP A 103 5.10 0.12 -14.08
C ASP A 103 5.29 -1.31 -13.55
N LYS A 104 6.50 -1.85 -13.66
CA LYS A 104 6.91 -3.15 -13.12
C LYS A 104 7.00 -3.18 -11.59
N ASN A 105 6.37 -2.23 -10.91
CA ASN A 105 6.50 -2.01 -9.47
C ASN A 105 5.20 -2.28 -8.69
N SER A 106 4.22 -2.95 -9.30
CA SER A 106 3.19 -3.69 -8.56
C SER A 106 3.68 -5.13 -8.35
N VAL A 107 4.71 -5.30 -7.54
CA VAL A 107 5.18 -6.64 -7.14
C VAL A 107 4.19 -7.18 -6.11
N SER A 108 3.00 -7.58 -6.58
CA SER A 108 2.28 -8.63 -5.88
C SER A 108 3.10 -9.91 -6.08
N PRO A 109 3.42 -10.66 -5.01
CA PRO A 109 4.21 -11.87 -5.12
C PRO A 109 3.53 -12.81 -6.12
N GLU A 110 4.25 -13.18 -7.17
CA GLU A 110 3.68 -13.91 -8.30
C GLU A 110 3.32 -15.34 -7.84
N MET A 111 2.05 -15.59 -7.55
CA MET A 111 1.57 -16.93 -7.24
C MET A 111 1.33 -17.70 -8.53
N VAL A 112 1.97 -18.87 -8.65
CA VAL A 112 1.72 -19.79 -9.75
C VAL A 112 0.61 -20.75 -9.33
N TYR A 113 -0.42 -20.89 -10.15
CA TYR A 113 -1.55 -21.77 -9.87
C TYR A 113 -1.48 -22.95 -10.82
N HIS A 114 -1.73 -24.14 -10.30
CA HIS A 114 -1.75 -25.35 -11.12
C HIS A 114 -2.99 -26.18 -10.79
N ARG A 115 -3.58 -26.75 -11.84
CA ARG A 115 -4.68 -27.70 -11.70
C ARG A 115 -4.12 -29.09 -11.44
N ALA A 116 -4.45 -29.64 -10.28
CA ALA A 116 -4.08 -31.00 -9.90
C ALA A 116 -4.93 -32.03 -10.68
N PRO A 117 -4.48 -33.30 -10.74
CA PRO A 117 -5.20 -34.36 -11.46
C PRO A 117 -6.61 -34.65 -10.95
N ASP A 118 -6.89 -34.33 -9.68
CA ASP A 118 -8.22 -34.44 -9.05
C ASP A 118 -9.14 -33.24 -9.35
N GLY A 119 -8.64 -32.25 -10.10
CA GLY A 119 -9.35 -31.03 -10.45
C GLY A 119 -9.22 -29.89 -9.44
N SER A 120 -8.51 -30.10 -8.32
CA SER A 120 -8.24 -29.05 -7.34
C SER A 120 -7.21 -28.04 -7.87
N ILE A 121 -7.30 -26.78 -7.42
CA ILE A 121 -6.34 -25.73 -7.80
C ILE A 121 -5.36 -25.55 -6.65
N ILE A 122 -4.10 -25.90 -6.91
CA ILE A 122 -3.01 -25.76 -5.96
C ILE A 122 -2.29 -24.45 -6.24
N ALA A 123 -2.07 -23.67 -5.19
CA ALA A 123 -1.22 -22.49 -5.24
C ALA A 123 0.22 -22.90 -4.91
N VAL A 124 1.14 -22.67 -5.84
CA VAL A 124 2.58 -22.80 -5.63
C VAL A 124 3.15 -21.39 -5.69
N GLU A 125 3.63 -20.90 -4.55
CA GLU A 125 4.34 -19.62 -4.53
C GLU A 125 5.59 -19.75 -5.40
N ALA A 126 5.82 -18.80 -6.31
CA ALA A 126 6.96 -18.83 -7.22
C ALA A 126 8.30 -18.80 -6.47
N ASP A 127 8.32 -18.15 -5.30
CA ASP A 127 9.49 -18.07 -4.42
C ASP A 127 9.11 -18.38 -2.97
N ALA A 128 9.86 -19.30 -2.34
CA ALA A 128 9.68 -19.64 -0.94
C ALA A 128 10.20 -18.55 0.00
N GLU A 129 11.11 -17.69 -0.46
CA GLU A 129 11.64 -16.54 0.28
C GLU A 129 10.61 -15.40 0.37
N GLU A 130 9.70 -15.33 -0.61
CA GLU A 130 8.58 -14.36 -0.61
C GLU A 130 7.37 -14.84 0.20
N ARG A 131 7.45 -16.00 0.85
CA ARG A 131 6.45 -16.46 1.82
C ARG A 131 6.53 -15.62 3.10
N ALA A 132 5.39 -15.18 3.59
CA ALA A 132 5.33 -14.70 4.98
C ALA A 132 5.75 -15.87 5.90
N GLN A 133 6.70 -15.67 6.79
CA GLN A 133 7.23 -16.75 7.63
C GLN A 133 6.35 -16.97 8.87
N ASN A 134 5.60 -15.95 9.27
CA ASN A 134 4.75 -15.98 10.45
C ASN A 134 3.51 -15.08 10.28
N ARG A 135 2.57 -15.19 11.23
CA ARG A 135 1.32 -14.42 11.27
C ARG A 135 1.56 -12.91 11.27
N GLU A 136 2.54 -12.43 12.02
CA GLU A 136 2.81 -11.00 12.16
C GLU A 136 3.29 -10.42 10.83
N GLU A 137 4.25 -11.09 10.18
CA GLU A 137 4.75 -10.72 8.87
C GLU A 137 3.65 -10.78 7.80
N GLY A 138 2.78 -11.80 7.86
CA GLY A 138 1.61 -11.90 7.00
C GLY A 138 0.68 -10.68 7.13
N VAL A 139 0.36 -10.30 8.37
CA VAL A 139 -0.46 -9.11 8.66
C VAL A 139 0.24 -7.82 8.21
N GLN A 140 1.55 -7.67 8.42
CA GLN A 140 2.28 -6.48 7.99
C GLN A 140 2.30 -6.35 6.46
N ARG A 141 2.62 -7.44 5.75
CA ARG A 141 2.59 -7.46 4.27
C ARG A 141 1.20 -7.19 3.72
N TRP A 142 0.16 -7.73 4.37
CA TRP A 142 -1.24 -7.44 4.01
C TRP A 142 -1.56 -5.96 4.18
N ARG A 143 -1.19 -5.37 5.33
CA ARG A 143 -1.37 -3.94 5.61
C ARG A 143 -0.64 -3.08 4.59
N GLU A 144 0.61 -3.41 4.26
CA GLU A 144 1.38 -2.65 3.27
C GLU A 144 0.71 -2.72 1.89
N MET A 145 0.32 -3.91 1.43
CA MET A 145 -0.36 -4.10 0.16
C MET A 145 -1.67 -3.31 0.08
N MET A 146 -2.53 -3.43 1.09
CA MET A 146 -3.81 -2.70 1.16
C MET A 146 -3.60 -1.19 1.30
N SER A 147 -2.51 -0.76 1.96
CA SER A 147 -2.13 0.65 2.04
C SER A 147 -1.72 1.20 0.68
N GLN A 148 -0.87 0.48 -0.06
CA GLN A 148 -0.45 0.92 -1.39
C GLN A 148 -1.64 1.00 -2.36
N ARG A 149 -2.55 0.02 -2.29
CA ARG A 149 -3.81 0.00 -3.03
C ARG A 149 -4.67 1.25 -2.74
N PHE A 150 -4.88 1.55 -1.46
CA PHE A 150 -5.62 2.75 -1.04
C PHE A 150 -4.96 4.04 -1.52
N LEU A 151 -3.63 4.15 -1.36
CA LEU A 151 -2.86 5.30 -1.82
C LEU A 151 -2.91 5.51 -3.34
N ARG A 152 -3.07 4.44 -4.12
CA ARG A 152 -3.29 4.49 -5.58
C ARG A 152 -4.72 4.85 -5.95
N GLY A 153 -5.69 4.57 -5.07
CA GLY A 153 -7.11 4.86 -5.29
C GLY A 153 -7.83 3.73 -5.99
N GLU A 154 -7.43 2.49 -5.69
CA GLU A 154 -7.93 1.28 -6.34
C GLU A 154 -9.15 0.68 -5.62
N ASP A 155 -9.65 1.33 -4.56
CA ASP A 155 -10.87 0.90 -3.87
C ASP A 155 -12.09 1.62 -4.48
N GLU A 156 -12.69 1.01 -5.49
CA GLU A 156 -13.80 1.61 -6.25
C GLU A 156 -15.03 1.94 -5.41
N GLU A 157 -15.25 1.20 -4.30
CA GLU A 157 -16.36 1.42 -3.38
C GLU A 157 -16.11 2.60 -2.42
N PHE A 158 -14.87 3.06 -2.29
CA PHE A 158 -14.50 4.12 -1.36
C PHE A 158 -14.60 5.49 -2.01
N ASP A 159 -15.33 6.42 -1.39
CA ASP A 159 -15.42 7.81 -1.85
C ASP A 159 -14.16 8.61 -1.49
N TYR A 160 -13.10 8.45 -2.28
CA TYR A 160 -11.86 9.21 -2.10
C TYR A 160 -12.09 10.71 -2.22
N VAL A 161 -12.91 11.15 -3.17
CA VAL A 161 -13.05 12.57 -3.49
C VAL A 161 -13.71 13.32 -2.34
N GLY A 162 -14.82 12.79 -1.83
CA GLY A 162 -15.58 13.41 -0.75
C GLY A 162 -14.95 13.25 0.62
N LEU A 163 -14.32 12.11 0.92
CA LEU A 163 -13.88 11.80 2.28
C LEU A 163 -12.41 12.12 2.55
N VAL A 164 -11.57 12.24 1.52
CA VAL A 164 -10.11 12.29 1.72
C VAL A 164 -9.44 13.31 0.81
N ASP A 165 -9.56 13.15 -0.51
CA ASP A 165 -8.84 13.93 -1.51
C ASP A 165 -9.31 15.38 -1.54
N GLY A 166 -10.57 15.66 -1.17
CA GLY A 166 -11.13 17.01 -1.06
C GLY A 166 -10.97 17.65 0.32
N GLU A 167 -10.67 16.85 1.35
CA GLU A 167 -10.67 17.30 2.74
C GLU A 167 -9.34 17.93 3.12
N GLU A 168 -9.34 19.26 3.29
CA GLU A 168 -8.16 20.04 3.69
C GLU A 168 -7.70 19.70 5.12
N GLY A 169 -8.57 19.13 5.97
CA GLY A 169 -8.21 18.71 7.32
C GLY A 169 -7.18 17.58 7.39
N TYR A 170 -6.95 16.87 6.28
CA TYR A 170 -5.88 15.87 6.15
C TYR A 170 -4.59 16.45 5.55
N ASP A 171 -4.57 17.72 5.13
CA ASP A 171 -3.30 18.41 4.93
C ASP A 171 -2.68 18.62 6.32
N ASP A 172 -1.49 18.09 6.53
CA ASP A 172 -0.78 18.20 7.80
C ASP A 172 -0.34 19.67 8.05
N LEU A 173 -1.27 20.53 8.46
CA LEU A 173 -1.01 21.93 8.81
C LEU A 173 0.04 22.04 9.92
N ASP A 174 0.15 21.04 10.80
CA ASP A 174 1.20 20.96 11.83
C ASP A 174 2.58 20.63 11.25
N GLU A 175 2.64 19.80 10.20
CA GLU A 175 3.89 19.49 9.49
C GLU A 175 4.31 20.68 8.63
N GLU A 176 3.38 21.35 7.94
CA GLU A 176 3.65 22.61 7.23
C GLU A 176 4.07 23.72 8.21
N ARG A 177 3.45 23.82 9.38
CA ARG A 177 3.85 24.76 10.43
C ARG A 177 5.24 24.43 10.96
N ARG A 178 5.55 23.14 11.16
CA ARG A 178 6.88 22.69 11.65
C ARG A 178 7.95 22.94 10.60
N GLN A 179 7.74 22.54 9.35
CA GLN A 179 8.65 22.81 8.23
C GLN A 179 8.84 24.31 8.02
N GLY A 180 7.77 25.10 8.08
CA GLY A 180 7.87 26.56 8.04
C GLY A 180 8.65 27.15 9.21
N LEU A 181 8.60 26.50 10.39
CA LEU A 181 9.42 26.87 11.55
C LEU A 181 10.88 26.46 11.37
N GLU A 182 11.15 25.27 10.84
CA GLU A 182 12.49 24.75 10.54
C GLU A 182 13.17 25.59 9.46
N ASP A 183 12.48 25.91 8.35
CA ASP A 183 12.96 26.81 7.30
C ASP A 183 13.25 28.22 7.85
N TRP A 184 12.40 28.72 8.75
CA TRP A 184 12.63 30.01 9.43
C TRP A 184 13.84 29.96 10.37
N LEU A 185 13.98 28.87 11.15
CA LEU A 185 15.12 28.64 12.06
C LEU A 185 16.43 28.48 11.29
N GLU A 186 16.46 27.72 10.20
CA GLU A 186 17.65 27.54 9.36
C GLU A 186 18.06 28.88 8.70
N ARG A 187 17.08 29.68 8.28
CA ARG A 187 17.31 31.04 7.77
C ARG A 187 17.79 32.02 8.85
N GLU A 188 17.35 31.87 10.10
CA GLU A 188 17.82 32.64 11.26
C GLU A 188 19.17 32.14 11.79
N GLU A 189 19.52 30.87 11.64
CA GLU A 189 20.83 30.33 11.99
C GLU A 189 21.92 30.84 11.03
N GLU A 190 21.53 31.22 9.80
CA GLU A 190 22.37 32.00 8.87
C GLU A 190 22.46 33.50 9.24
N ALA A 191 21.62 34.00 10.15
CA ALA A 191 21.78 35.34 10.71
C ALA A 191 22.97 35.34 11.66
N GLU A 192 24.15 35.60 11.08
CA GLU A 192 25.39 35.87 11.78
C GLU A 192 25.10 36.82 12.95
N PHE A 193 25.29 36.33 14.18
CA PHE A 193 25.22 37.18 15.36
C PHE A 193 26.24 38.31 15.18
N VAL A 194 25.77 39.50 14.81
CA VAL A 194 26.58 40.72 14.66
C VAL A 194 27.00 41.20 16.07
N GLY A 195 27.81 40.39 16.74
CA GLY A 195 28.28 40.61 18.09
C GLY A 195 29.79 40.43 18.23
N ALA A 196 30.53 40.40 17.12
CA ALA A 196 31.99 40.45 17.18
C ALA A 196 32.53 41.88 17.38
N THR A 197 31.77 42.95 17.09
CA THR A 197 32.25 44.34 17.23
C THR A 197 31.20 45.38 17.69
N GLY A 198 30.03 44.96 18.20
CA GLY A 198 29.00 45.90 18.67
C GLY A 198 28.46 45.50 20.03
N SER A 199 28.78 46.28 21.08
CA SER A 199 28.14 46.11 22.39
C SER A 199 26.62 46.26 22.25
N PRO A 200 25.80 45.35 22.81
CA PRO A 200 24.36 45.51 22.82
C PRO A 200 23.99 46.71 23.68
N ARG A 201 23.65 47.84 23.04
CA ARG A 201 22.99 48.97 23.70
C ARG A 201 21.49 48.69 23.79
N GLY A 202 21.13 47.88 24.78
CA GLY A 202 19.77 47.84 25.29
C GLY A 202 19.60 48.95 26.33
N GLU A 203 19.05 50.08 25.91
CA GLU A 203 18.55 51.10 26.84
C GLU A 203 17.21 50.56 27.40
N THR A 204 17.27 49.61 28.34
CA THR A 204 16.05 49.15 29.02
C THR A 204 15.67 50.20 30.04
N GLY A 205 14.89 51.17 29.59
CA GLY A 205 14.20 52.17 30.40
C GLY A 205 13.20 51.53 31.34
N ILE A 206 13.69 50.94 32.42
CA ILE A 206 12.89 50.61 33.60
C ILE A 206 12.83 51.89 34.45
N GLN A 207 11.78 52.68 34.28
CA GLN A 207 11.46 53.76 35.20
C GLN A 207 10.74 53.15 36.41
N ASP A 208 11.43 53.13 37.55
CA ASP A 208 10.83 52.86 38.85
C ASP A 208 9.95 54.06 39.22
N PHE A 209 8.66 53.84 39.48
CA PHE A 209 7.69 54.83 39.96
C PHE A 209 7.14 54.38 41.31
#